data_AF-A0A4Y7Q5P9-F1
#
_entry.id   AF-A0A4Y7Q5P9-F1
#
_cell.length_a   1.000
_cell.length_b   1.000
_cell.length_c   1.000
_cell.angle_alpha   90.00
_cell.angle_beta   90.00
_cell.angle_gamma   90.00
#
_symmetry.space_group_name_H-M   'P 1'
#
loop_
_entity.id
_entity.type
_entity.pdbx_description
1 polymer ?
#
loop_
_entity_poly.entity_id
_entity_poly.type
_entity_poly.pdbx_seq_one_letter_code
_entity_poly.pdbx_strand_id
1 'polypeptide(L)'
;MRARLLRVRRPPLPGKPLKYDARGVPIPSTKLMVRDTGPSTLADHYHYTLRDDLMYMTYVHEPSARKPPRDLRPTYDPADPYTKFRYNPPVGGSRIAKTPPPPSSSDNVVRLEKICLHSFQDAAISNKSALLGPLMAFRAISGLTEEGGGRKSSEGVQIVRGRKNVGGWIRPGIAAGVRVDLKGDRMYDFLGSLVRFVLPRLRDFEGIPLAFPGKTTNIPSAATGVVSFGLPPEAMGFFPEIEVNQDAYPNTYGMHIHFVTNATGIGAQDKARALLSGYQLPFKSRS
;
A
#
# COMPACT_ATOMS: atom_id res chain seq x y z
N MET A 1 25.48 -29.01 12.68
CA MET A 1 26.45 -28.95 11.56
C MET A 1 26.67 -27.50 11.14
N ARG A 2 27.78 -26.87 11.53
CA ARG A 2 28.16 -25.55 11.02
C ARG A 2 28.80 -25.74 9.63
N ALA A 3 28.15 -25.25 8.58
CA ALA A 3 28.72 -25.28 7.24
C ALA A 3 30.05 -24.49 7.23
N ARG A 4 31.15 -25.18 6.96
CA ARG A 4 32.48 -24.57 6.80
C ARG A 4 32.45 -23.77 5.50
N LEU A 5 32.42 -22.44 5.59
CA LEU A 5 32.51 -21.58 4.42
C LEU A 5 33.84 -21.84 3.72
N LEU A 6 33.79 -22.52 2.58
CA LEU A 6 34.96 -22.74 1.73
C LEU A 6 35.31 -21.41 1.05
N ARG A 7 36.56 -20.98 1.20
CA ARG A 7 37.09 -19.78 0.55
C ARG A 7 37.28 -20.11 -0.94
N VAL A 8 36.27 -19.82 -1.75
CA VAL A 8 36.31 -20.08 -3.19
C VAL A 8 37.23 -19.05 -3.86
N ARG A 9 38.16 -19.49 -4.74
CA ARG A 9 39.10 -18.62 -5.47
C ARG A 9 38.43 -17.69 -6.48
N ARG A 10 37.21 -18.03 -6.90
CA ARG A 10 36.37 -17.21 -7.81
C ARG A 10 34.99 -17.06 -7.16
N PRO A 11 34.33 -15.90 -7.30
CA PRO A 11 32.93 -15.80 -6.92
C PRO A 11 32.15 -16.88 -7.68
N PRO A 12 31.28 -17.65 -7.02
CA PRO A 12 30.40 -18.57 -7.74
C PRO A 12 29.60 -17.79 -8.77
N LEU A 13 29.42 -18.35 -9.98
CA LEU A 13 28.60 -17.73 -11.01
C LEU A 13 27.22 -17.41 -10.42
N PRO A 14 26.76 -16.14 -10.48
CA PRO A 14 25.49 -15.76 -9.88
C PRO A 14 24.34 -16.31 -10.73
N GLY A 15 23.89 -17.53 -10.43
CA GLY A 15 22.68 -18.08 -11.04
C GLY A 15 22.51 -19.58 -10.83
N LYS A 16 21.28 -20.01 -10.50
CA LYS A 16 20.88 -21.40 -10.74
C LYS A 16 20.76 -21.59 -12.27
N PRO A 17 21.18 -22.72 -12.85
CA PRO A 17 20.96 -22.96 -14.28
C PRO A 17 19.46 -22.83 -14.62
N LEU A 18 19.16 -22.25 -15.79
CA LEU A 18 17.79 -22.11 -16.26
C LEU A 18 17.17 -23.50 -16.44
N LYS A 19 15.91 -23.63 -16.06
CA LYS A 19 15.13 -24.82 -16.38
C LYS A 19 14.73 -24.74 -17.84
N TYR A 20 14.69 -25.87 -18.54
CA TYR A 20 14.24 -25.93 -19.93
C TYR A 20 12.96 -26.77 -20.00
N ASP A 21 12.06 -26.38 -20.90
CA ASP A 21 10.85 -27.15 -21.22
C ASP A 21 11.21 -28.35 -22.12
N ALA A 22 10.25 -29.27 -22.32
CA ALA A 22 10.40 -30.43 -23.22
C ALA A 22 10.79 -30.03 -24.67
N ARG A 23 10.50 -28.78 -25.07
CA ARG A 23 10.88 -28.18 -26.36
C ARG A 23 12.30 -27.58 -26.39
N GLY A 24 13.07 -27.69 -25.30
CA GLY A 24 14.41 -27.10 -25.19
C GLY A 24 14.42 -25.58 -25.01
N VAL A 25 13.27 -24.97 -24.73
CA VAL A 25 13.15 -23.52 -24.50
C VAL A 25 13.39 -23.22 -23.02
N PRO A 26 14.17 -22.19 -22.65
CA PRO A 26 14.37 -21.83 -21.25
C PRO A 26 13.05 -21.38 -20.63
N ILE A 27 12.62 -22.08 -19.59
CA ILE A 27 11.52 -21.67 -18.73
C ILE A 27 12.03 -20.46 -17.94
N PRO A 28 11.40 -19.28 -18.07
CA PRO A 28 11.79 -18.13 -17.28
C PRO A 28 11.71 -18.50 -15.80
N SER A 29 12.71 -18.08 -15.03
CA SER A 29 12.76 -18.38 -13.60
C SER A 29 11.57 -17.79 -12.82
N THR A 30 10.86 -16.84 -13.43
CA THR A 30 9.68 -16.15 -12.92
C THR A 30 8.43 -16.55 -13.70
N LYS A 31 7.28 -16.59 -13.01
CA LYS A 31 5.96 -16.76 -13.64
C LYS A 31 5.71 -15.54 -14.53
N LEU A 32 5.51 -15.75 -15.83
CA LEU A 32 5.12 -14.68 -16.75
C LEU A 32 3.69 -14.28 -16.43
N MET A 33 3.48 -12.99 -16.19
CA MET A 33 2.17 -12.37 -15.95
C MET A 33 1.99 -11.31 -17.02
N VAL A 34 0.89 -11.40 -17.79
CA VAL A 34 0.47 -10.31 -18.65
C VAL A 34 0.00 -9.18 -17.74
N ARG A 35 0.63 -8.00 -17.86
CA ARG A 35 0.30 -6.83 -17.05
C ARG A 35 -0.73 -5.98 -17.78
N ASP A 36 -0.26 -4.92 -18.41
CA ASP A 36 -1.09 -3.88 -18.99
C ASP A 36 -1.66 -4.43 -20.30
N THR A 37 -2.97 -4.65 -20.30
CA THR A 37 -3.71 -5.20 -21.45
C THR A 37 -4.31 -4.13 -22.33
N GLY A 38 -4.41 -2.89 -21.82
CA GLY A 38 -4.97 -1.74 -22.52
C GLY A 38 -4.65 -0.45 -21.77
N PRO A 39 -4.87 0.71 -22.40
CA PRO A 39 -4.63 2.00 -21.76
C PRO A 39 -5.64 2.26 -20.63
N SER A 40 -5.16 2.80 -19.51
CA SER A 40 -6.02 3.19 -18.38
C SER A 40 -6.25 4.71 -18.38
N THR A 41 -7.50 5.10 -18.63
CA THR A 41 -7.88 6.53 -18.77
C THR A 41 -7.49 7.40 -17.57
N LEU A 42 -7.57 6.86 -16.35
CA LEU A 42 -7.17 7.59 -15.14
C LEU A 42 -5.65 7.69 -14.97
N ALA A 43 -4.87 6.71 -15.45
CA ALA A 43 -3.42 6.84 -15.49
C ALA A 43 -2.99 7.89 -16.52
N ASP A 44 -3.64 7.91 -17.68
CA ASP A 44 -3.41 8.91 -18.72
C ASP A 44 -3.74 10.31 -18.21
N HIS A 45 -4.88 10.48 -17.52
CA HIS A 45 -5.25 11.74 -16.86
C HIS A 45 -4.16 12.23 -15.90
N TYR A 46 -3.54 11.32 -15.14
CA TYR A 46 -2.43 11.69 -14.28
C TYR A 46 -1.24 12.26 -15.07
N HIS A 47 -0.84 11.58 -16.14
CA HIS A 47 0.33 11.96 -16.92
C HIS A 47 0.13 13.22 -17.75
N TYR A 48 -1.08 13.46 -18.26
CA TYR A 48 -1.37 14.59 -19.15
C TYR A 48 -1.79 15.86 -18.42
N THR A 49 -2.39 15.77 -17.23
CA THR A 49 -2.89 16.97 -16.51
C THR A 49 -2.36 17.02 -15.08
N LEU A 50 -2.73 16.05 -14.24
CA LEU A 50 -2.52 16.17 -12.78
C LEU A 50 -1.05 16.27 -12.39
N ARG A 51 -0.13 15.61 -13.10
CA ARG A 51 1.29 15.61 -12.74
C ARG A 51 1.86 17.03 -12.72
N ASP A 52 1.55 17.82 -13.73
CA ASP A 52 2.10 19.18 -13.88
C ASP A 52 1.44 20.14 -12.89
N ASP A 53 0.12 20.03 -12.71
CA ASP A 53 -0.63 20.78 -11.70
C ASP A 53 -0.14 20.48 -10.29
N LEU A 54 0.07 19.21 -9.95
CA LEU A 54 0.58 18.79 -8.65
C LEU A 54 2.03 19.23 -8.43
N MET A 55 2.85 19.21 -9.47
CA MET A 55 4.21 19.74 -9.41
C MET A 55 4.18 21.22 -9.04
N TYR A 56 3.32 22.02 -9.68
CA TYR A 56 3.17 23.44 -9.39
C TYR A 56 2.58 23.70 -7.99
N MET A 57 1.46 23.04 -7.65
CA MET A 57 0.74 23.25 -6.40
C MET A 57 1.51 22.81 -5.16
N THR A 58 2.37 21.80 -5.28
CA THR A 58 3.14 21.24 -4.14
C THR A 58 4.60 21.68 -4.13
N TYR A 59 4.98 22.60 -5.02
CA TYR A 59 6.33 23.16 -5.10
C TYR A 59 6.66 23.93 -3.82
N VAL A 60 7.84 23.65 -3.27
CA VAL A 60 8.40 24.41 -2.15
C VAL A 60 9.74 24.96 -2.62
N HIS A 61 9.83 26.29 -2.71
CA HIS A 61 11.08 26.94 -3.10
C HIS A 61 12.12 26.79 -1.99
N GLU A 62 13.26 26.21 -2.34
CA GLU A 62 14.41 26.07 -1.45
C GLU A 62 15.59 26.85 -2.03
N PRO A 63 15.97 28.01 -1.44
CA PRO A 63 16.99 28.87 -2.02
C PRO A 63 18.41 28.28 -1.89
N SER A 64 18.61 27.37 -0.93
CA SER A 64 19.87 26.69 -0.68
C SER A 64 19.71 25.18 -0.82
N ALA A 65 20.75 24.50 -1.29
CA ALA A 65 20.78 23.05 -1.29
C ALA A 65 20.53 22.49 0.12
N ARG A 66 19.70 21.45 0.21
CA ARG A 66 19.44 20.79 1.49
C ARG A 66 20.71 20.20 2.05
N LYS A 67 20.86 20.31 3.37
CA LYS A 67 21.87 19.55 4.10
C LYS A 67 21.61 18.06 3.87
N PRO A 68 22.65 17.24 3.67
CA PRO A 68 22.48 15.80 3.59
C PRO A 68 21.78 15.30 4.87
N PRO A 69 21.01 14.20 4.78
CA PRO A 69 20.40 13.61 5.96
C PRO A 69 21.48 13.36 7.00
N ARG A 70 21.24 13.80 8.24
CA ARG A 70 22.19 13.60 9.35
C ARG A 70 22.45 12.12 9.54
N ASP A 71 23.70 11.72 9.78
CA ASP A 71 23.95 10.37 10.30
C ASP A 71 23.40 10.30 11.73
N LEU A 72 22.31 9.56 11.88
CA LEU A 72 21.55 9.49 13.12
C LEU A 72 22.07 8.41 14.06
N ARG A 73 22.98 7.54 13.59
CA ARG A 73 23.55 6.51 14.44
C ARG A 73 24.56 7.16 15.36
N PRO A 74 24.30 7.20 16.69
CA PRO A 74 25.34 7.63 17.60
C PRO A 74 26.48 6.62 17.48
N THR A 75 27.67 7.12 17.23
CA THR A 75 28.88 6.31 17.10
C THR A 75 29.78 6.67 18.27
N TYR A 76 30.35 5.65 18.92
CA TYR A 76 31.35 5.92 19.95
C TYR A 76 32.62 6.49 19.32
N ASP A 77 33.41 7.22 20.11
CA ASP A 77 34.69 7.72 19.65
C ASP A 77 35.64 6.52 19.37
N PRO A 78 36.12 6.32 18.13
CA PRO A 78 37.03 5.23 17.81
C PRO A 78 38.39 5.35 18.50
N ALA A 79 38.77 6.53 19.01
CA ALA A 79 40.03 6.77 19.70
C ALA A 79 40.02 6.30 21.17
N ASP A 80 38.83 6.20 21.78
CA ASP A 80 38.71 5.79 23.18
C ASP A 80 38.87 4.26 23.32
N PRO A 81 39.89 3.77 24.07
CA PRO A 81 40.17 2.34 24.20
C PRO A 81 39.00 1.55 24.80
N TYR A 82 38.14 2.18 25.60
CA TYR A 82 37.01 1.50 26.25
C TYR A 82 35.81 1.30 25.33
N THR A 83 35.64 2.17 24.33
CA THR A 83 34.46 2.15 23.44
C THR A 83 34.75 1.70 22.01
N LYS A 84 36.03 1.65 21.60
CA LYS A 84 36.50 1.21 20.27
C LYS A 84 35.92 -0.10 19.76
N PHE A 85 35.73 -1.10 20.62
CA PHE A 85 35.19 -2.42 20.25
C PHE A 85 33.74 -2.63 20.72
N ARG A 86 33.09 -1.57 21.19
CA ARG A 86 31.71 -1.63 21.67
C ARG A 86 30.74 -1.44 20.50
N TYR A 87 29.62 -2.16 20.53
CA TYR A 87 28.53 -1.91 19.59
C TYR A 87 27.93 -0.53 19.81
N ASN A 88 27.76 0.23 18.73
CA ASN A 88 27.07 1.52 18.75
C ASN A 88 25.70 1.42 19.42
N PRO A 89 25.31 2.42 20.23
CA PRO A 89 24.02 2.39 20.91
C PRO A 89 22.86 2.43 19.90
N PRO A 90 21.70 1.86 20.26
CA PRO A 90 20.52 1.97 19.43
C PRO A 90 20.08 3.44 19.35
N VAL A 91 19.63 3.87 18.17
CA VAL A 91 19.07 5.22 18.01
C VAL A 91 17.73 5.29 18.75
N GLY A 92 17.59 6.23 19.69
CA GLY A 92 16.36 6.45 20.45
C GLY A 92 15.26 7.21 19.70
N GLY A 93 14.02 7.09 20.19
CA GLY A 93 12.85 7.88 19.77
C GLY A 93 12.15 7.44 18.47
N SER A 94 10.91 7.93 18.28
CA SER A 94 10.18 7.75 17.01
C SER A 94 10.78 8.64 15.93
N ARG A 95 11.08 8.05 14.77
CA ARG A 95 11.74 8.72 13.63
C ARG A 95 10.78 9.18 12.54
N ILE A 96 9.53 8.72 12.61
CA ILE A 96 8.59 8.81 11.48
C ILE A 96 8.31 10.27 11.12
N ALA A 97 8.15 11.14 12.11
CA ALA A 97 7.87 12.56 11.87
C ALA A 97 9.09 13.48 11.77
N LYS A 98 10.32 12.93 11.82
CA LYS A 98 11.57 13.72 11.80
C LYS A 98 12.26 13.70 10.44
N THR A 99 11.78 12.88 9.50
CA THR A 99 12.40 12.78 8.17
C THR A 99 11.88 13.93 7.31
N PRO A 100 12.74 14.82 6.79
CA PRO A 100 12.30 15.86 5.87
C PRO A 100 11.71 15.19 4.61
N PRO A 101 10.65 15.75 4.02
CA PRO A 101 10.14 15.25 2.74
C PRO A 101 11.23 15.37 1.69
N PRO A 102 11.25 14.59 0.59
CA PRO A 102 12.20 14.77 -0.52
C PRO A 102 12.02 16.14 -1.24
N PRO A 103 13.02 16.63 -1.99
CA PRO A 103 12.95 17.94 -2.64
C PRO A 103 11.88 17.93 -3.74
N SER A 104 11.23 19.09 -3.96
CA SER A 104 10.26 19.25 -5.04
C SER A 104 11.00 19.33 -6.38
N SER A 105 11.18 18.16 -6.99
CA SER A 105 11.73 17.96 -8.33
C SER A 105 10.66 17.32 -9.21
N SER A 106 10.76 17.48 -10.53
CA SER A 106 9.87 16.86 -11.53
C SER A 106 9.87 15.32 -11.49
N ASP A 107 10.94 14.73 -10.98
CA ASP A 107 11.07 13.28 -10.78
C ASP A 107 10.30 12.78 -9.55
N ASN A 108 10.10 13.67 -8.58
CA ASN A 108 9.54 13.37 -7.27
C ASN A 108 8.16 14.04 -7.09
N VAL A 109 7.36 14.00 -8.15
CA VAL A 109 5.95 14.40 -8.10
C VAL A 109 5.15 13.30 -7.41
N VAL A 110 4.11 13.71 -6.69
CA VAL A 110 3.23 12.79 -5.96
C VAL A 110 2.48 11.92 -6.96
N ARG A 111 2.47 10.61 -6.75
CA ARG A 111 1.75 9.61 -7.54
C ARG A 111 1.19 8.50 -6.66
N LEU A 112 0.17 7.83 -7.16
CA LEU A 112 -0.41 6.66 -6.52
C LEU A 112 0.49 5.43 -6.80
N GLU A 113 0.91 4.72 -5.75
CA GLU A 113 1.72 3.50 -5.90
C GLU A 113 0.89 2.23 -5.83
N LYS A 114 -0.09 2.20 -4.92
CA LYS A 114 -1.00 1.08 -4.73
C LYS A 114 -2.26 1.50 -3.98
N ILE A 115 -3.32 0.72 -4.15
CA ILE A 115 -4.51 0.77 -3.30
C ILE A 115 -4.60 -0.54 -2.54
N CYS A 116 -4.65 -0.47 -1.21
CA CYS A 116 -4.88 -1.64 -0.37
C CYS A 116 -6.33 -1.67 0.07
N LEU A 117 -7.03 -2.75 -0.26
CA LEU A 117 -8.37 -3.04 0.27
C LEU A 117 -8.23 -4.02 1.42
N HIS A 118 -8.97 -3.79 2.50
CA HIS A 118 -8.94 -4.63 3.68
C HIS A 118 -10.33 -4.75 4.29
N SER A 119 -10.81 -5.97 4.49
CA SER A 119 -12.04 -6.24 5.22
C SER A 119 -11.74 -7.20 6.37
N PHE A 120 -12.06 -6.77 7.59
CA PHE A 120 -11.98 -7.62 8.77
C PHE A 120 -13.40 -8.10 9.11
N GLN A 121 -13.54 -9.40 9.35
CA GLN A 121 -14.82 -10.02 9.66
C GLN A 121 -14.74 -10.68 11.02
N ASP A 122 -15.42 -10.09 12.01
CA ASP A 122 -15.43 -10.62 13.38
C ASP A 122 -16.10 -12.01 13.42
N ALA A 123 -17.18 -12.20 12.65
CA ALA A 123 -17.86 -13.48 12.50
C ALA A 123 -16.93 -14.63 12.01
N ALA A 124 -15.82 -14.29 11.34
CA ALA A 124 -14.85 -15.28 10.86
C ALA A 124 -14.06 -15.97 11.98
N ILE A 125 -14.00 -15.37 13.17
CA ILE A 125 -13.31 -15.94 14.33
C ILE A 125 -14.00 -17.24 14.77
N SER A 126 -15.33 -17.23 14.82
CA SER A 126 -16.15 -18.39 15.18
C SER A 126 -16.38 -19.29 13.97
N ASN A 127 -16.68 -18.71 12.81
CA ASN A 127 -16.99 -19.46 11.59
C ASN A 127 -16.16 -18.99 10.40
N LYS A 128 -15.17 -19.80 10.01
CA LYS A 128 -14.29 -19.51 8.87
C LYS A 128 -15.04 -19.35 7.53
N SER A 129 -16.22 -19.95 7.36
CA SER A 129 -16.99 -19.82 6.11
C SER A 129 -17.47 -18.38 5.86
N ALA A 130 -17.56 -17.56 6.90
CA ALA A 130 -17.91 -16.14 6.78
C ALA A 130 -16.90 -15.34 5.92
N LEU A 131 -15.69 -15.87 5.69
CA LEU A 131 -14.69 -15.25 4.82
C LEU A 131 -14.93 -15.49 3.33
N LEU A 132 -15.79 -16.45 2.95
CA LEU A 132 -16.01 -16.78 1.53
C LEU A 132 -16.64 -15.61 0.77
N GLY A 133 -17.63 -14.93 1.37
CA GLY A 133 -18.27 -13.75 0.80
C GLY A 133 -17.29 -12.61 0.49
N PRO A 134 -16.54 -12.06 1.47
CA PRO A 134 -15.59 -10.98 1.20
C PRO A 134 -14.45 -11.41 0.28
N LEU A 135 -14.05 -12.69 0.32
CA LEU A 135 -13.05 -13.24 -0.58
C LEU A 135 -13.54 -13.23 -2.04
N MET A 136 -14.76 -13.74 -2.29
CA MET A 136 -15.35 -13.77 -3.62
C MET A 136 -15.57 -12.36 -4.17
N ALA A 137 -16.01 -11.43 -3.33
CA ALA A 137 -16.26 -10.06 -3.74
C ALA A 137 -14.97 -9.28 -3.99
N PHE A 138 -13.92 -9.46 -3.17
CA PHE A 138 -12.61 -8.85 -3.47
C PHE A 138 -12.04 -9.40 -4.76
N ARG A 139 -12.25 -10.69 -5.07
CA ARG A 139 -11.87 -11.27 -6.36
C ARG A 139 -12.65 -10.64 -7.52
N ALA A 140 -13.95 -10.42 -7.35
CA ALA A 140 -14.79 -9.77 -8.35
C ALA A 140 -14.34 -8.32 -8.63
N ILE A 141 -14.20 -7.51 -7.58
CA ILE A 141 -13.78 -6.10 -7.67
C ILE A 141 -12.36 -5.97 -8.25
N SER A 142 -11.41 -6.82 -7.81
CA SER A 142 -10.00 -6.67 -8.19
C SER A 142 -9.58 -7.42 -9.46
N GLY A 143 -10.40 -8.39 -9.90
CA GLY A 143 -10.02 -9.35 -10.92
C GLY A 143 -8.80 -10.21 -10.56
N LEU A 144 -8.36 -10.22 -9.30
CA LEU A 144 -7.18 -10.97 -8.84
C LEU A 144 -7.61 -12.28 -8.18
N THR A 145 -6.92 -13.36 -8.51
CA THR A 145 -7.12 -14.68 -7.89
C THR A 145 -6.22 -14.86 -6.66
N GLU A 146 -6.51 -15.89 -5.86
CA GLU A 146 -5.57 -16.36 -4.84
C GLU A 146 -4.25 -16.74 -5.49
N GLU A 147 -3.14 -16.26 -4.91
CA GLU A 147 -1.78 -16.50 -5.42
C GLU A 147 -1.52 -16.03 -6.86
N GLY A 148 -2.31 -15.08 -7.38
CA GLY A 148 -2.17 -14.55 -8.75
C GLY A 148 -0.72 -14.22 -9.13
N GLY A 149 0.06 -13.63 -8.23
CA GLY A 149 1.48 -13.31 -8.44
C GLY A 149 2.51 -14.38 -8.01
N GLY A 150 2.08 -15.57 -7.60
CA GLY A 150 2.93 -16.68 -7.15
C GLY A 150 3.34 -16.61 -5.67
N ARG A 151 4.14 -17.59 -5.19
CA ARG A 151 4.53 -17.80 -3.77
C ARG A 151 5.12 -16.57 -3.04
N LYS A 152 5.54 -15.52 -3.76
CA LYS A 152 6.21 -14.34 -3.21
C LYS A 152 5.61 -12.99 -3.61
N SER A 153 4.71 -12.94 -4.59
CA SER A 153 4.10 -11.66 -4.98
C SER A 153 2.84 -11.43 -4.16
N SER A 154 2.71 -10.22 -3.64
CA SER A 154 1.56 -9.80 -2.84
C SER A 154 0.36 -9.36 -3.67
N GLU A 155 0.36 -9.61 -4.98
CA GLU A 155 -0.66 -9.14 -5.93
C GLU A 155 -1.98 -9.94 -5.85
N GLY A 156 -2.02 -11.12 -5.23
CA GLY A 156 -3.26 -11.88 -5.08
C GLY A 156 -4.13 -11.43 -3.90
N VAL A 157 -5.40 -11.86 -3.89
CA VAL A 157 -6.27 -11.74 -2.71
C VAL A 157 -5.73 -12.66 -1.61
N GLN A 158 -5.57 -12.13 -0.39
CA GLN A 158 -4.92 -12.80 0.72
C GLN A 158 -5.82 -12.87 1.95
N ILE A 159 -5.78 -14.02 2.62
CA ILE A 159 -6.41 -14.20 3.91
C ILE A 159 -5.54 -13.59 5.00
N VAL A 160 -6.10 -12.66 5.76
CA VAL A 160 -5.47 -12.04 6.93
C VAL A 160 -5.66 -12.96 8.13
N ARG A 161 -4.54 -13.30 8.78
CA ARG A 161 -4.51 -14.12 9.99
C ARG A 161 -4.09 -13.31 11.20
N GLY A 162 -4.65 -13.65 12.36
CA GLY A 162 -4.28 -13.08 13.65
C GLY A 162 -2.79 -13.25 13.93
N ARG A 163 -2.11 -12.16 14.32
CA ARG A 163 -0.68 -12.17 14.64
C ARG A 163 -0.40 -12.19 16.14
N LYS A 164 -1.26 -11.53 16.93
CA LYS A 164 -1.14 -11.41 18.38
C LYS A 164 -2.22 -12.26 19.04
N ASN A 165 -1.92 -12.77 20.22
CA ASN A 165 -2.92 -13.39 21.08
C ASN A 165 -3.52 -12.30 21.98
N VAL A 166 -4.83 -12.09 21.90
CA VAL A 166 -5.56 -11.22 22.83
C VAL A 166 -6.71 -12.05 23.37
N GLY A 167 -6.68 -12.33 24.67
CA GLY A 167 -7.69 -13.15 25.35
C GLY A 167 -9.09 -12.59 25.10
N GLY A 168 -10.02 -13.47 24.72
CA GLY A 168 -11.42 -13.11 24.43
C GLY A 168 -11.72 -12.71 22.98
N TRP A 169 -10.73 -12.33 22.16
CA TRP A 169 -10.95 -11.96 20.76
C TRP A 169 -10.25 -12.90 19.78
N ILE A 170 -8.94 -12.75 19.58
CA ILE A 170 -8.21 -13.41 18.48
C ILE A 170 -7.02 -14.19 19.02
N ARG A 171 -6.90 -15.44 18.56
CA ARG A 171 -5.71 -16.26 18.74
C ARG A 171 -4.79 -16.16 17.52
N PRO A 172 -3.46 -16.30 17.70
CA PRO A 172 -2.53 -16.27 16.59
C PRO A 172 -2.84 -17.40 15.59
N GLY A 173 -2.80 -17.08 14.30
CA GLY A 173 -3.04 -18.03 13.21
C GLY A 173 -4.49 -18.15 12.73
N ILE A 174 -5.48 -17.67 13.49
CA ILE A 174 -6.90 -17.68 13.07
C ILE A 174 -7.09 -16.75 11.87
N ALA A 175 -7.78 -17.24 10.83
CA ALA A 175 -8.16 -16.43 9.68
C ALA A 175 -9.36 -15.54 10.04
N ALA A 176 -9.21 -14.23 9.89
CA ALA A 176 -10.22 -13.26 10.37
C ALA A 176 -10.51 -12.12 9.39
N GLY A 177 -9.81 -12.05 8.26
CA GLY A 177 -10.08 -11.02 7.27
C GLY A 177 -9.52 -11.35 5.90
N VAL A 178 -9.78 -10.46 4.95
CA VAL A 178 -9.32 -10.53 3.57
C VAL A 178 -8.67 -9.21 3.19
N ARG A 179 -7.56 -9.26 2.45
CA ARG A 179 -6.90 -8.08 1.89
C ARG A 179 -6.49 -8.29 0.45
N VAL A 180 -6.40 -7.21 -0.32
CA VAL A 180 -5.82 -7.21 -1.66
C VAL A 180 -5.06 -5.91 -1.89
N ASP A 181 -3.90 -6.00 -2.54
CA ASP A 181 -3.07 -4.85 -2.92
C ASP A 181 -3.17 -4.66 -4.44
N LEU A 182 -3.89 -3.63 -4.90
CA LEU A 182 -4.04 -3.27 -6.30
C LEU A 182 -2.87 -2.38 -6.76
N LYS A 183 -2.35 -2.65 -7.95
CA LYS A 183 -1.27 -1.90 -8.60
C LYS A 183 -1.49 -1.83 -10.11
N GLY A 184 -0.82 -0.89 -10.78
CA GLY A 184 -0.92 -0.72 -12.24
C GLY A 184 -2.33 -0.30 -12.66
N ASP A 185 -2.78 -0.75 -13.82
CA ASP A 185 -4.08 -0.34 -14.39
C ASP A 185 -5.27 -0.71 -13.51
N ARG A 186 -5.27 -1.91 -12.89
CA ARG A 186 -6.36 -2.38 -12.02
C ARG A 186 -6.62 -1.46 -10.82
N MET A 187 -5.57 -0.79 -10.34
CA MET A 187 -5.70 0.20 -9.27
C MET A 187 -6.48 1.43 -9.75
N TYR A 188 -6.21 1.88 -10.98
CA TYR A 188 -6.89 3.00 -11.60
C TYR A 188 -8.33 2.64 -12.00
N ASP A 189 -8.57 1.43 -12.51
CA ASP A 189 -9.92 0.95 -12.80
C ASP A 189 -10.78 0.92 -11.54
N PHE A 190 -10.26 0.38 -10.44
CA PHE A 190 -10.93 0.39 -9.14
C PHE A 190 -11.23 1.82 -8.66
N LEU A 191 -10.27 2.74 -8.78
CA LEU A 191 -10.47 4.14 -8.41
C LEU A 191 -11.57 4.80 -9.26
N GLY A 192 -11.62 4.48 -10.56
CA GLY A 192 -12.67 4.93 -11.47
C GLY A 192 -14.05 4.40 -11.07
N SER A 193 -14.17 3.11 -10.80
CA SER A 193 -15.41 2.49 -10.33
C SER A 193 -15.87 3.10 -9.00
N LEU A 194 -14.93 3.32 -8.07
CA LEU A 194 -15.20 3.93 -6.77
C LEU A 194 -15.78 5.34 -6.91
N VAL A 195 -15.10 6.20 -7.66
CA VAL A 195 -15.46 7.63 -7.79
C VAL A 195 -16.72 7.82 -8.63
N ARG A 196 -16.88 7.09 -9.72
CA ARG A 196 -17.98 7.30 -10.68
C ARG A 196 -19.27 6.59 -10.27
N PHE A 197 -19.18 5.41 -9.64
CA PHE A 197 -20.36 4.58 -9.34
C PHE A 197 -20.65 4.48 -7.84
N VAL A 198 -19.65 4.17 -7.01
CA VAL A 198 -19.89 3.81 -5.61
C VAL A 198 -20.15 5.04 -4.73
N LEU A 199 -19.25 6.03 -4.76
CA LEU A 199 -19.35 7.20 -3.87
C LEU A 199 -20.61 8.04 -4.10
N PRO A 200 -21.04 8.33 -5.35
CA PRO A 200 -22.25 9.13 -5.58
C PRO A 200 -23.54 8.42 -5.16
N ARG A 201 -23.55 7.09 -5.13
CA ARG A 201 -24.71 6.27 -4.71
C ARG A 201 -24.81 6.14 -3.19
N LEU A 202 -23.76 6.49 -2.45
CA LEU A 202 -23.74 6.39 -0.99
C LEU A 202 -24.46 7.59 -0.36
N ARG A 203 -25.62 7.35 0.25
CA ARG A 203 -26.52 8.40 0.78
C ARG A 203 -25.86 9.32 1.82
N ASP A 204 -25.13 8.75 2.76
CA ASP A 204 -24.56 9.49 3.91
C ASP A 204 -23.07 9.81 3.74
N PHE A 205 -22.57 9.89 2.50
CA PHE A 205 -21.17 10.15 2.24
C PHE A 205 -20.86 11.64 2.13
N GLU A 206 -20.41 12.23 3.23
CA GLU A 206 -19.99 13.64 3.30
C GLU A 206 -18.55 13.88 2.76
N GLY A 207 -17.83 12.82 2.40
CA GLY A 207 -16.44 12.86 1.96
C GLY A 207 -15.44 12.32 3.00
N ILE A 208 -14.18 12.23 2.58
CA ILE A 208 -13.09 11.68 3.41
C ILE A 208 -12.72 12.71 4.51
N PRO A 209 -12.70 12.32 5.80
CA PRO A 209 -12.38 13.24 6.88
C PRO A 209 -10.93 13.73 6.78
N LEU A 210 -10.73 15.05 6.91
CA LEU A 210 -9.42 15.66 7.00
C LEU A 210 -8.80 15.38 8.39
N ALA A 211 -7.49 15.10 8.43
CA ALA A 211 -6.81 15.01 9.73
C ALA A 211 -6.74 16.40 10.38
N PHE A 212 -6.92 16.43 11.71
CA PHE A 212 -6.83 17.65 12.52
C PHE A 212 -5.46 18.33 12.35
N PRO A 213 -5.42 19.64 12.02
CA PRO A 213 -4.17 20.39 12.02
C PRO A 213 -3.64 20.49 13.47
N GLY A 214 -2.41 20.07 13.71
CA GLY A 214 -1.75 20.22 15.02
C GLY A 214 -1.52 18.93 15.83
N LYS A 215 -2.22 17.82 15.53
CA LYS A 215 -1.91 16.49 16.11
C LYS A 215 -0.95 15.65 15.24
N THR A 216 -0.49 16.22 14.13
CA THR A 216 0.13 15.50 13.01
C THR A 216 1.61 15.17 13.20
N THR A 217 2.36 15.91 14.02
CA THR A 217 3.82 15.71 14.10
C THR A 217 4.23 14.45 14.86
N ASN A 218 3.31 13.68 15.46
CA ASN A 218 3.67 12.44 16.17
C ASN A 218 2.89 11.19 15.71
N ILE A 219 1.90 11.35 14.82
CA ILE A 219 1.12 10.23 14.30
C ILE A 219 1.84 9.67 13.07
N PRO A 220 2.08 8.35 12.97
CA PRO A 220 2.81 7.77 11.85
C PRO A 220 2.12 8.02 10.49
N SER A 221 0.79 8.12 10.47
CA SER A 221 0.02 8.39 9.26
C SER A 221 0.21 9.80 8.69
N ALA A 222 0.64 10.78 9.49
CA ALA A 222 0.82 12.14 9.01
C ALA A 222 2.16 12.37 8.30
N ALA A 223 3.19 11.58 8.65
CA ALA A 223 4.49 11.62 7.98
C ALA A 223 4.58 10.65 6.80
N THR A 224 3.51 9.92 6.52
CA THR A 224 3.40 8.99 5.39
C THR A 224 2.34 9.49 4.43
N GLY A 225 2.56 9.34 3.12
CA GLY A 225 1.61 9.74 2.08
C GLY A 225 0.44 8.75 1.93
N VAL A 226 -0.17 8.33 3.04
CA VAL A 226 -1.28 7.38 3.04
C VAL A 226 -2.57 8.08 3.44
N VAL A 227 -3.59 7.94 2.60
CA VAL A 227 -4.95 8.40 2.89
C VAL A 227 -5.84 7.18 2.97
N SER A 228 -6.65 7.09 4.01
CA SER A 228 -7.49 5.94 4.24
C SER A 228 -8.86 6.34 4.74
N PHE A 229 -9.87 5.59 4.32
CA PHE A 229 -11.23 5.72 4.83
C PHE A 229 -11.93 4.36 4.79
N GLY A 230 -13.02 4.24 5.54
CA GLY A 230 -13.87 3.04 5.55
C GLY A 230 -15.11 3.26 4.69
N LEU A 231 -15.50 2.20 3.99
CA LEU A 231 -16.80 2.10 3.35
C LEU A 231 -17.74 1.26 4.24
N PRO A 232 -19.01 1.70 4.42
CA PRO A 232 -20.00 0.91 5.13
C PRO A 232 -20.33 -0.37 4.35
N PRO A 233 -20.94 -1.39 5.00
CA PRO A 233 -21.25 -2.66 4.35
C PRO A 233 -22.10 -2.53 3.07
N GLU A 234 -23.04 -1.59 3.06
CA GLU A 234 -23.93 -1.32 1.94
C GLU A 234 -23.18 -0.92 0.66
N ALA A 235 -22.08 -0.17 0.81
CA ALA A 235 -21.30 0.34 -0.32
C ALA A 235 -20.70 -0.77 -1.19
N MET A 236 -20.54 -1.97 -0.63
CA MET A 236 -20.03 -3.13 -1.36
C MET A 236 -20.99 -3.59 -2.46
N GLY A 237 -22.30 -3.43 -2.28
CA GLY A 237 -23.30 -3.78 -3.28
C GLY A 237 -23.34 -2.81 -4.47
N PHE A 238 -22.78 -1.61 -4.33
CA PHE A 238 -22.81 -0.58 -5.39
C PHE A 238 -21.67 -0.70 -6.41
N PHE A 239 -20.75 -1.64 -6.21
CA PHE A 239 -19.74 -1.95 -7.23
C PHE A 239 -20.40 -2.65 -8.41
N PRO A 240 -20.14 -2.22 -9.66
CA PRO A 240 -20.79 -2.81 -10.84
C PRO A 240 -20.47 -4.31 -10.99
N GLU A 241 -19.30 -4.76 -10.50
CA GLU A 241 -18.91 -6.17 -10.52
C GLU A 241 -19.74 -7.05 -9.56
N ILE A 242 -20.31 -6.45 -8.51
CA ILE A 242 -21.10 -7.13 -7.48
C ILE A 242 -22.60 -6.97 -7.73
N GLU A 243 -23.03 -5.79 -8.18
CA GLU A 243 -24.43 -5.43 -8.45
C GLU A 243 -25.13 -6.45 -9.36
N VAL A 244 -24.41 -6.99 -10.36
CA VAL A 244 -24.94 -7.99 -11.30
C VAL A 244 -25.35 -9.30 -10.62
N ASN A 245 -24.62 -9.70 -9.56
CA ASN A 245 -24.78 -11.00 -8.90
C ASN A 245 -25.00 -10.83 -7.39
N GLN A 246 -25.81 -9.86 -6.99
CA GLN A 246 -26.03 -9.57 -5.57
C GLN A 246 -26.57 -10.78 -4.79
N ASP A 247 -27.43 -11.59 -5.41
CA ASP A 247 -27.99 -12.81 -4.81
C ASP A 247 -26.95 -13.87 -4.44
N ALA A 248 -25.76 -13.83 -5.07
CA ALA A 248 -24.65 -14.72 -4.74
C ALA A 248 -23.94 -14.34 -3.43
N TYR A 249 -24.21 -13.15 -2.89
CA TYR A 249 -23.60 -12.59 -1.68
C TYR A 249 -24.65 -12.41 -0.59
N PRO A 250 -24.86 -13.40 0.30
CA PRO A 250 -25.95 -13.36 1.28
C PRO A 250 -25.76 -12.28 2.36
N ASN A 251 -24.53 -11.86 2.61
CA ASN A 251 -24.20 -10.81 3.58
C ASN A 251 -23.40 -9.70 2.91
N THR A 252 -23.64 -8.47 3.36
CA THR A 252 -22.86 -7.28 2.98
C THR A 252 -21.67 -7.09 3.94
N TYR A 253 -20.54 -6.63 3.42
CA TYR A 253 -19.31 -6.49 4.21
C TYR A 253 -18.71 -5.09 4.08
N GLY A 254 -18.35 -4.47 5.20
CA GLY A 254 -17.58 -3.23 5.19
C GLY A 254 -16.15 -3.46 4.71
N MET A 255 -15.51 -2.42 4.18
CA MET A 255 -14.10 -2.47 3.81
C MET A 255 -13.38 -1.16 4.10
N HIS A 256 -12.10 -1.26 4.43
CA HIS A 256 -11.18 -0.13 4.52
C HIS A 256 -10.36 -0.04 3.24
N ILE A 257 -10.28 1.17 2.71
CA ILE A 257 -9.49 1.50 1.54
C ILE A 257 -8.31 2.35 2.00
N HIS A 258 -7.09 1.95 1.62
CA HIS A 258 -5.87 2.70 1.88
C HIS A 258 -5.21 3.06 0.55
N PHE A 259 -5.21 4.34 0.20
CA PHE A 259 -4.45 4.88 -0.91
C PHE A 259 -3.01 5.13 -0.46
N VAL A 260 -2.06 4.44 -1.07
CA VAL A 260 -0.64 4.59 -0.79
C VAL A 260 0.00 5.36 -1.93
N THR A 261 0.62 6.49 -1.60
CA THR A 261 1.39 7.31 -2.55
C THR A 261 2.89 7.20 -2.27
N ASN A 262 3.69 7.68 -3.21
CA ASN A 262 5.15 7.79 -3.06
C ASN A 262 5.59 8.91 -2.09
N ALA A 263 4.67 9.78 -1.65
CA ALA A 263 5.01 10.91 -0.80
C ALA A 263 5.48 10.44 0.59
N THR A 264 6.60 11.01 1.05
CA THR A 264 7.21 10.67 2.35
C THR A 264 7.61 11.94 3.09
N GLY A 265 7.67 11.85 4.43
CA GLY A 265 8.10 12.94 5.31
C GLY A 265 6.97 13.89 5.73
N ILE A 266 7.36 15.00 6.34
CA ILE A 266 6.42 16.01 6.87
C ILE A 266 5.63 16.63 5.71
N GLY A 267 4.30 16.67 5.83
CA GLY A 267 3.40 17.18 4.78
C GLY A 267 3.09 16.18 3.67
N ALA A 268 3.55 14.92 3.77
CA ALA A 268 3.26 13.89 2.78
C ALA A 268 1.76 13.58 2.64
N GLN A 269 1.02 13.64 3.74
CA GLN A 269 -0.42 13.38 3.71
C GLN A 269 -1.19 14.47 2.96
N ASP A 270 -0.80 15.74 3.08
CA ASP A 270 -1.44 16.85 2.38
C ASP A 270 -1.20 16.77 0.86
N LYS A 271 0.03 16.40 0.48
CA LYS A 271 0.40 16.06 -0.89
C LYS A 271 -0.44 14.90 -1.46
N ALA A 272 -0.64 13.84 -0.67
CA ALA A 272 -1.48 12.71 -1.07
C ALA A 272 -2.96 13.11 -1.22
N ARG A 273 -3.47 14.01 -0.36
CA ARG A 273 -4.84 14.54 -0.48
C ARG A 273 -5.02 15.39 -1.74
N ALA A 274 -4.06 16.25 -2.06
CA ALA A 274 -4.10 17.06 -3.28
C ALA A 274 -4.21 16.15 -4.52
N LEU A 275 -3.42 15.07 -4.57
CA LEU A 275 -3.51 14.08 -5.64
C LEU A 275 -4.89 13.40 -5.70
N LEU A 276 -5.40 12.93 -4.56
CA LEU A 276 -6.70 12.24 -4.52
C LEU A 276 -7.86 13.19 -4.85
N SER A 277 -7.76 14.46 -4.48
CA SER A 277 -8.72 15.50 -4.88
C SER A 277 -8.72 15.69 -6.38
N GLY A 278 -7.56 15.61 -7.04
CA GLY A 278 -7.45 15.63 -8.51
C GLY A 278 -8.15 14.43 -9.18
N TYR A 279 -8.23 13.30 -8.49
CA TYR A 279 -9.03 12.14 -8.90
C TYR A 279 -10.52 12.22 -8.51
N GLN A 280 -11.01 13.41 -8.14
CA GLN A 280 -12.40 13.65 -7.78
C GLN A 280 -12.87 12.92 -6.50
N LEU A 281 -11.95 12.60 -5.59
CA LEU A 281 -12.33 12.14 -4.25
C LEU A 281 -12.71 13.34 -3.38
N PRO A 282 -13.96 13.42 -2.88
CA PRO A 282 -14.38 14.53 -2.04
C PRO A 282 -13.77 14.39 -0.64
N PHE A 283 -13.28 15.52 -0.11
CA PHE A 283 -12.80 15.63 1.26
C PHE A 283 -13.75 16.50 2.06
N LYS A 284 -14.10 16.06 3.28
CA LYS A 284 -14.97 16.84 4.17
C LYS A 284 -14.25 18.11 4.60
N SER A 285 -14.87 19.27 4.40
CA SER A 285 -14.31 20.55 4.84
C SER A 285 -14.12 20.57 6.37
N ARG A 286 -13.13 21.32 6.85
CA ARG A 286 -12.94 21.53 8.29
C ARG A 286 -14.04 22.48 8.77
N SER A 287 -15.00 21.96 9.54
CA SER A 287 -15.91 22.76 10.37
C SER A 287 -15.20 23.16 11.66
#